data_AF-A0A972DCX7-F1
#
_entry.id   AF-A0A972DCX7-F1
#
_cell.length_a   1.000
_cell.length_b   1.000
_cell.length_c   1.000
_cell.angle_alpha   90.00
_cell.angle_beta   90.00
_cell.angle_gamma   90.00
#
_symmetry.space_group_name_H-M   'P 1'
#
loop_
_entity.id
_entity.type
_entity.pdbx_description
1 polymer ?
#
loop_
_entity_poly.entity_id
_entity_poly.type
_entity_poly.pdbx_seq_one_letter_code
_entity_poly.pdbx_strand_id
1 'polypeptide(L)' 'MPETYNNVPMTEEEAKLVAERDARWTGPRLIALCAVSLGIALLILWSAAWRKIGPTFEGEVPLIHYLDTTAPNR' A
#
# COMPACT_ATOMS: atom_id res chain seq x y z
N MET A 1 26.88 -18.68 -29.65
CA MET A 1 26.62 -20.05 -29.16
C MET A 1 25.10 -20.17 -29.03
N PRO A 2 24.42 -21.11 -29.70
CA PRO A 2 23.03 -21.39 -29.36
C PRO A 2 23.01 -22.01 -27.97
N GLU A 3 22.31 -21.36 -27.03
CA GLU A 3 22.04 -21.87 -25.68
C GLU A 3 21.49 -23.30 -25.82
N THR A 4 22.34 -24.30 -25.59
CA THR A 4 21.92 -25.70 -25.63
C THR A 4 21.23 -25.95 -24.29
N TYR A 5 19.90 -25.93 -24.29
CA TYR A 5 19.12 -26.31 -23.12
C TYR A 5 19.43 -27.77 -22.80
N ASN A 6 20.21 -27.98 -21.75
CA ASN A 6 20.42 -29.30 -21.18
C ASN A 6 19.22 -29.62 -20.28
N ASN A 7 18.30 -30.45 -20.77
CA ASN A 7 17.19 -30.94 -19.96
C ASN A 7 17.74 -31.95 -18.94
N VAL A 8 18.09 -31.45 -17.77
CA VAL A 8 18.40 -32.30 -16.62
C VAL A 8 17.09 -32.96 -16.18
N PRO A 9 17.01 -34.31 -16.16
CA PRO A 9 15.80 -34.98 -15.70
C PRO A 9 15.55 -34.64 -14.24
N MET A 10 14.34 -34.16 -13.94
CA MET A 10 13.92 -33.86 -12.57
C MET A 10 13.89 -35.14 -11.75
N THR A 11 14.52 -35.12 -10.57
CA THR A 11 14.49 -36.26 -9.66
C THR A 11 13.10 -36.43 -9.02
N GLU A 12 12.76 -37.63 -8.56
CA GLU A 12 11.45 -37.89 -7.93
C GLU A 12 11.22 -37.02 -6.68
N GLU A 13 12.28 -36.73 -5.92
CA GLU A 13 12.22 -35.87 -4.74
C GLU A 13 11.86 -34.43 -5.11
N GLU A 14 12.50 -33.88 -6.14
CA GLU A 14 12.21 -32.54 -6.65
C GLU A 14 10.79 -32.44 -7.21
N ALA A 15 10.33 -33.49 -7.92
CA ALA A 15 8.97 -33.55 -8.45
C ALA A 15 7.92 -33.46 -7.34
N LYS A 16 8.14 -34.18 -6.23
CA LYS A 16 7.24 -34.16 -5.07
C LYS A 16 7.21 -32.78 -4.41
N LEU A 17 8.38 -32.15 -4.24
CA LEU A 17 8.47 -30.80 -3.67
C LEU A 17 7.77 -29.75 -4.53
N VAL A 18 7.89 -29.84 -5.86
CA VAL A 18 7.19 -28.97 -6.79
C VAL A 18 5.68 -29.16 -6.67
N ALA A 19 5.20 -30.41 -6.66
CA ALA A 19 3.77 -30.71 -6.52
C ALA A 19 3.18 -30.18 -5.20
N GLU A 20 3.91 -30.33 -4.09
CA GLU A 20 3.49 -29.79 -2.78
C GLU A 20 3.43 -28.25 -2.77
N ARG A 21 4.38 -27.59 -3.44
CA ARG A 21 4.41 -26.13 -3.56
C ARG A 21 3.30 -25.60 -4.45
N ASP A 22 3.02 -26.29 -5.55
CA ASP A 22 1.97 -25.91 -6.50
C ASP A 22 0.58 -26.07 -5.87
N ALA A 23 0.36 -27.16 -5.11
CA ALA A 23 -0.85 -27.35 -4.31
C ALA A 23 -1.00 -26.29 -3.20
N ARG A 24 0.11 -25.76 -2.67
CA ARG A 24 0.10 -24.70 -1.66
C ARG A 24 -0.19 -23.33 -2.28
N TRP A 25 0.41 -23.00 -3.41
CA TRP A 25 0.31 -21.68 -4.03
C TRP A 25 -0.59 -21.70 -5.26
N THR A 26 -1.87 -21.98 -5.00
CA THR A 26 -2.88 -21.96 -6.05
C THR A 26 -3.15 -20.53 -6.54
N GLY A 27 -3.61 -20.40 -7.78
CA GLY A 27 -3.94 -19.10 -8.39
C GLY A 27 -4.76 -18.16 -7.48
N PRO A 28 -5.84 -18.62 -6.83
CA PRO A 28 -6.60 -17.79 -5.89
C PRO A 28 -5.79 -17.27 -4.69
N ARG A 29 -4.89 -18.08 -4.13
CA ARG A 29 -4.04 -17.66 -2.99
C ARG A 29 -3.04 -16.59 -3.43
N LEU A 30 -2.48 -16.72 -4.63
CA LEU A 30 -1.58 -15.71 -5.20
C LEU A 30 -2.32 -14.39 -5.46
N ILE A 31 -3.55 -14.45 -5.99
CA ILE A 31 -4.39 -13.26 -6.20
C ILE A 31 -4.69 -12.57 -4.86
N ALA A 32 -5.04 -13.34 -3.82
CA ALA A 32 -5.28 -12.80 -2.49
C ALA A 32 -4.02 -12.14 -1.90
N LEU A 33 -2.85 -12.78 -2.05
CA LEU A 33 -1.57 -12.21 -1.62
C LEU A 33 -1.29 -10.87 -2.31
N CYS A 34 -1.51 -10.78 -3.63
CA CYS A 34 -1.36 -9.55 -4.41
C CYS A 34 -2.35 -8.45 -3.98
N ALA A 35 -3.61 -8.81 -3.71
CA ALA A 35 -4.60 -7.84 -3.25
C ALA A 35 -4.25 -7.29 -1.86
N VAL A 36 -3.79 -8.15 -0.95
CA VAL A 36 -3.35 -7.75 0.40
C VAL A 36 -2.13 -6.85 0.32
N SER A 37 -1.11 -7.20 -0.47
CA SER A 37 0.09 -6.38 -0.60
C SER A 37 -0.22 -5.01 -1.19
N LEU A 38 -1.09 -4.94 -2.20
CA LEU A 38 -1.55 -3.68 -2.78
C LEU A 38 -2.36 -2.85 -1.77
N GLY A 39 -3.28 -3.49 -1.03
CA GLY A 39 -4.08 -2.81 -0.01
C GLY A 39 -3.21 -2.19 1.09
N ILE A 40 -2.18 -2.91 1.56
CA ILE A 40 -1.22 -2.39 2.53
C ILE A 40 -0.46 -1.18 1.97
N ALA A 41 0.03 -1.25 0.72
CA ALA A 41 0.72 -0.13 0.10
C ALA A 41 -0.17 1.12 0.00
N LEU A 42 -1.44 0.94 -0.38
CA LEU A 42 -2.41 2.04 -0.46
C LEU A 42 -2.73 2.62 0.92
N LEU A 43 -2.84 1.79 1.96
CA LEU A 43 -3.04 2.26 3.34
C LEU A 43 -1.85 3.08 3.85
N ILE A 44 -0.62 2.64 3.56
CA ILE A 44 0.59 3.39 3.89
C ILE A 44 0.58 4.74 3.16
N LEU A 45 0.32 4.74 1.86
CA LEU A 45 0.24 5.97 1.06
C LEU A 45 -0.85 6.92 1.61
N TRP A 46 -2.03 6.39 1.93
CA TRP A 46 -3.11 7.16 2.53
C TRP A 46 -2.70 7.79 3.85
N SER A 47 -2.11 7.02 4.77
CA SER A 47 -1.64 7.53 6.06
C SER A 47 -0.62 8.65 5.93
N ALA A 48 0.30 8.54 4.97
CA ALA A 48 1.32 9.56 4.69
C ALA A 48 0.72 10.82 4.05
N ALA A 49 -0.33 10.64 3.23
CA ALA A 49 -1.02 11.73 2.54
C ALA A 49 -2.04 12.47 3.41
N TRP A 50 -2.60 11.82 4.44
CA TRP A 50 -3.70 12.35 5.27
C TRP A 50 -3.40 13.72 5.89
N ARG A 51 -2.15 13.99 6.26
CA ARG A 51 -1.72 15.29 6.81
C ARG A 51 -1.17 16.28 5.79
N LYS A 52 -0.98 15.88 4.53
CA LYS A 52 -0.46 16.74 3.45
C LYS A 52 -1.56 17.25 2.51
N ILE A 53 -2.70 16.55 2.42
CA ILE A 53 -3.77 16.84 1.45
C ILE A 53 -5.10 17.22 2.15
N GLY A 54 -5.10 17.42 3.47
CA GLY A 54 -6.24 17.98 4.22
C GLY A 54 -6.13 19.50 4.39
N PRO A 55 -7.25 20.22 4.64
CA PRO A 55 -7.20 21.65 4.93
C PRO A 55 -6.27 21.89 6.12
N THR A 56 -5.16 22.58 5.87
CA THR A 56 -4.35 23.17 6.91
C THR A 56 -5.19 24.26 7.53
N PHE A 57 -5.74 24.02 8.72
CA PHE A 57 -6.22 25.10 9.58
C PHE A 57 -4.99 25.85 10.10
N GLU A 58 -4.25 26.50 9.19
CA GLU A 58 -3.32 27.58 9.51
C GLU A 58 -4.17 28.78 9.90
N GLY A 59 -4.68 28.73 11.13
CA GLY A 59 -5.72 29.64 11.55
C GLY A 59 -6.05 29.50 13.03
N GLU A 60 -5.03 29.43 13.89
CA GLU A 60 -5.18 30.02 15.22
C GLU A 60 -5.23 31.54 15.05
N VAL A 61 -6.30 32.06 14.47
CA VAL A 61 -6.67 33.45 14.67
C VAL A 61 -7.35 33.45 16.04
N PRO A 62 -6.74 33.99 17.10
CA PRO A 62 -7.42 34.09 18.37
C PRO A 62 -8.68 34.92 18.14
N LEU A 63 -9.83 34.34 18.51
CA LEU A 63 -11.19 34.90 18.43
C LEU A 63 -11.37 36.29 19.09
N ILE A 64 -10.30 36.88 19.60
CA ILE A 64 -10.27 38.16 20.30
C ILE A 64 -10.30 39.34 19.31
N HIS A 65 -9.87 39.17 18.05
CA HIS A 65 -9.80 40.29 17.09
C HIS A 65 -11.13 40.63 16.39
N TYR A 66 -12.18 39.81 16.56
CA TYR A 66 -13.50 40.08 15.96
C TYR A 66 -14.43 40.91 16.86
N LEU A 67 -14.03 41.19 18.11
CA LEU A 67 -14.85 41.97 19.05
C LEU A 67 -14.49 43.46 19.09
N ASP A 68 -13.43 43.91 18.42
CA ASP A 68 -12.97 45.31 18.49
C ASP A 68 -13.39 46.17 17.28
N THR A 69 -13.94 45.58 16.21
CA THR A 69 -14.35 46.34 15.02
C THR A 69 -15.82 46.78 15.03
N THR A 70 -16.58 46.46 16.08
CA THR A 70 -17.99 46.84 16.21
C THR A 70 -18.24 47.91 17.28
N ALA A 71 -17.21 48.55 17.81
CA ALA A 71 -17.37 49.75 18.62
C ALA A 71 -17.44 50.98 17.70
N PRO A 72 -18.63 51.56 17.42
CA PRO A 72 -18.69 52.85 16.76
C PRO A 72 -18.14 53.90 17.73
N ASN A 73 -17.06 54.57 17.31
CA ASN A 73 -16.67 55.86 17.87
C ASN A 73 -17.78 56.88 17.56
N ARG A 74 -18.79 56.99 18.44
CA ARG A 74 -19.60 58.18 18.76
C ARG A 74 -20.77 57.84 19.67
#